data_AF-A0A344LD36-F1
#
_entry.id   AF-A0A344LD36-F1
#
_cell.length_a   1.000
_cell.length_b   1.000
_cell.length_c   1.000
_cell.angle_alpha   90.00
_cell.angle_beta   90.00
_cell.angle_gamma   90.00
#
_symmetry.space_group_name_H-M   'P 1'
#
loop_
_entity.id
_entity.type
_entity.pdbx_description
1 polymer ?
#
loop_
_entity_poly.entity_id
_entity_poly.type
_entity_poly.pdbx_seq_one_letter_code
_entity_poly.pdbx_strand_id
1 'polypeptide(L)'
;MITVPLTVPAGASVPPPPTGWTQVWADDFDGAAGTLPNGNNWRFSLGHGYPGGPANWGTGEIAAHTNNPANVSLDGSGNLRITPLRDGAGNWTSARIETNKQDFKAPENGVLRVESRLQMPNVTGDAALGYWPAFWMLGSPYRGNWWNWPGIGEYDIMENVNGLNSVWGVLHCGTAPGGPCNENNGIGASRPCPGTSCQSGFHTYGFEWDRSTSPNQLRWYVDGQQFHQVSQNQLDATTWHNMTSHAGYFIILNVAMGGAFPNGVAGFGTPTAATVPGHPMVVDYVAAWTRGGGGTGNPGGTDAYGTIQAENYQQQSGLSTQLTTDSGGGQNVATAANGDWARYNGVNFGSQTATQFKARVASGAAAGVSGLVEVRLDSLSNPPIGSFSVANTGGWQSWRTIPANISGVTGTHDVYLSFRSGQPSDFVNVNWFSFAP
;
A
#
# COMPACT_ATOMS: atom_id res chain seq x y z
N MET A 1 -36.69 21.17 33.90
CA MET A 1 -35.88 21.00 32.68
C MET A 1 -34.69 20.15 33.05
N ILE A 2 -34.63 18.91 32.56
CA ILE A 2 -33.49 18.02 32.76
C ILE A 2 -32.50 18.34 31.63
N THR A 3 -31.38 18.97 31.97
CA THR A 3 -30.24 19.13 31.07
C THR A 3 -29.54 17.78 30.96
N VAL A 4 -29.81 17.07 29.86
CA VAL A 4 -29.00 15.92 29.45
C VAL A 4 -27.68 16.47 28.91
N PRO A 5 -26.52 16.13 29.48
CA PRO A 5 -25.25 16.48 28.86
C PRO A 5 -25.15 15.65 27.58
N LEU A 6 -25.17 16.30 26.42
CA LEU A 6 -24.73 15.69 25.18
C LEU A 6 -23.22 15.46 25.30
N THR A 7 -22.84 14.24 25.69
CA THR A 7 -21.51 13.72 25.42
C THR A 7 -21.42 13.48 23.92
N VAL A 8 -20.83 14.43 23.19
CA VAL A 8 -20.34 14.17 21.83
C VAL A 8 -19.21 13.15 22.00
N PRO A 9 -19.30 11.92 21.46
CA PRO A 9 -18.14 11.05 21.45
C PRO A 9 -17.05 11.75 20.65
N ALA A 10 -15.85 11.86 21.21
CA ALA A 10 -14.67 12.27 20.48
C ALA A 10 -14.32 11.14 19.50
N GLY A 11 -15.05 11.05 18.41
CA GLY A 11 -14.76 10.12 17.32
C GLY A 11 -13.63 10.70 16.49
N ALA A 12 -12.39 10.46 16.92
CA ALA A 12 -11.29 10.52 16.00
C ALA A 12 -11.33 9.21 15.21
N SER A 13 -11.72 9.33 13.95
CA SER A 13 -11.87 8.25 12.98
C SER A 13 -11.04 8.63 11.76
N VAL A 14 -10.59 7.65 10.98
CA VAL A 14 -9.94 7.92 9.68
C VAL A 14 -10.75 8.97 8.90
N PRO A 15 -10.16 10.11 8.51
CA PRO A 15 -10.89 11.14 7.79
C PRO A 15 -11.34 10.58 6.44
N PRO A 16 -12.49 11.03 5.92
CA PRO A 16 -12.90 10.67 4.58
C PRO A 16 -11.78 11.07 3.59
N PRO A 17 -11.53 10.25 2.55
CA PRO A 17 -10.51 10.57 1.56
C PRO A 17 -10.68 11.99 1.01
N PRO A 18 -9.61 12.79 0.88
CA PRO A 18 -9.74 14.10 0.26
C PRO A 18 -10.30 13.99 -1.15
N THR A 19 -10.97 15.03 -1.64
CA THR A 19 -11.56 15.03 -2.99
C THR A 19 -10.54 14.59 -4.05
N GLY A 20 -10.92 13.59 -4.86
CA GLY A 20 -10.07 13.02 -5.91
C GLY A 20 -9.15 11.88 -5.44
N TRP A 21 -9.17 11.54 -4.15
CA TRP A 21 -8.46 10.39 -3.60
C TRP A 21 -9.41 9.22 -3.30
N THR A 22 -8.90 8.01 -3.42
CA THR A 22 -9.57 6.75 -3.07
C THR A 22 -8.82 6.10 -1.92
N GLN A 23 -9.55 5.64 -0.89
CA GLN A 23 -8.95 4.86 0.19
C GLN A 23 -8.49 3.50 -0.30
N VAL A 24 -7.21 3.20 -0.08
CA VAL A 24 -6.61 1.89 -0.36
C VAL A 24 -6.72 0.99 0.86
N TRP A 25 -6.52 1.57 2.04
CA TRP A 25 -6.50 0.86 3.32
C TRP A 25 -6.54 1.87 4.46
N ALA A 26 -7.11 1.49 5.60
CA ALA A 26 -7.01 2.27 6.82
C ALA A 26 -7.23 1.41 8.08
N ASP A 27 -6.79 1.92 9.22
CA ASP A 27 -7.11 1.45 10.56
C ASP A 27 -7.27 2.67 11.48
N ASP A 28 -8.42 2.76 12.14
CA ASP A 28 -8.81 3.81 13.11
C ASP A 28 -8.62 3.36 14.57
N PHE A 29 -8.06 2.16 14.78
CA PHE A 29 -7.73 1.64 16.11
C PHE A 29 -8.89 1.64 17.12
N ASP A 30 -10.11 1.52 16.60
CA ASP A 30 -11.30 1.33 17.42
C ASP A 30 -11.28 -0.04 18.12
N GLY A 31 -11.61 -0.03 19.41
CA GLY A 31 -11.69 -1.25 20.22
C GLY A 31 -11.64 -0.97 21.71
N ALA A 32 -11.78 -2.01 22.52
CA ALA A 32 -11.80 -1.87 23.97
C ALA A 32 -10.42 -1.52 24.54
N ALA A 33 -10.39 -0.75 25.62
CA ALA A 33 -9.15 -0.40 26.30
C ALA A 33 -8.37 -1.65 26.75
N GLY A 34 -7.06 -1.67 26.49
CA GLY A 34 -6.17 -2.76 26.86
C GLY A 34 -6.18 -3.95 25.89
N THR A 35 -6.93 -3.91 24.79
CA THR A 35 -6.85 -4.96 23.75
C THR A 35 -5.75 -4.66 22.75
N LEU A 36 -5.28 -5.70 22.04
CA LEU A 36 -4.33 -5.55 20.94
C LEU A 36 -5.01 -4.93 19.70
N PRO A 37 -4.26 -4.28 18.78
CA PRO A 37 -4.77 -3.86 17.49
C PRO A 37 -5.23 -5.06 16.64
N ASN A 38 -6.06 -4.79 15.63
CA ASN A 38 -6.65 -5.81 14.78
C ASN A 38 -5.57 -6.68 14.09
N GLY A 39 -5.55 -7.98 14.42
CA GLY A 39 -4.57 -8.93 13.88
C GLY A 39 -4.71 -9.22 12.37
N ASN A 40 -5.84 -8.86 11.73
CA ASN A 40 -5.97 -8.91 10.28
C ASN A 40 -5.20 -7.76 9.61
N ASN A 41 -5.04 -6.65 10.31
CA ASN A 41 -4.32 -5.47 9.83
C ASN A 41 -2.84 -5.54 10.22
N TRP A 42 -2.53 -5.97 11.44
CA TRP A 42 -1.20 -5.84 12.03
C TRP A 42 -0.59 -7.18 12.45
N ARG A 43 0.73 -7.27 12.34
CA ARG A 43 1.56 -8.32 12.94
C ARG A 43 2.63 -7.69 13.84
N PHE A 44 3.14 -8.48 14.78
CA PHE A 44 4.16 -8.05 15.73
C PHE A 44 5.55 -8.52 15.30
N SER A 45 6.53 -7.62 15.43
CA SER A 45 7.94 -7.91 15.24
C SER A 45 8.60 -7.95 16.63
N LEU A 46 8.98 -9.16 17.06
CA LEU A 46 9.27 -9.48 18.46
C LEU A 46 10.77 -9.56 18.76
N GLY A 47 11.14 -9.28 20.01
CA GLY A 47 12.51 -9.37 20.51
C GLY A 47 13.39 -8.20 20.05
N HIS A 48 14.66 -8.50 19.77
CA HIS A 48 15.69 -7.53 19.39
C HIS A 48 16.01 -7.54 17.89
N GLY A 49 15.18 -8.18 17.06
CA GLY A 49 15.40 -8.26 15.62
C GLY A 49 14.51 -9.31 14.96
N TYR A 50 14.38 -9.24 13.63
CA TYR A 50 13.72 -10.30 12.87
C TYR A 50 14.44 -11.64 13.06
N PRO A 51 13.72 -12.77 13.00
CA PRO A 51 14.36 -14.10 12.97
C PRO A 51 15.32 -14.22 11.79
N GLY A 52 16.62 -14.28 12.08
CA GLY A 52 17.68 -14.32 11.07
C GLY A 52 18.03 -12.97 10.43
N GLY A 53 17.49 -11.87 10.94
CA GLY A 53 17.86 -10.50 10.57
C GLY A 53 18.97 -9.91 11.43
N PRO A 54 19.29 -8.62 11.26
CA PRO A 54 20.31 -7.94 12.04
C PRO A 54 19.93 -7.88 13.53
N ALA A 55 20.94 -8.03 14.39
CA ALA A 55 20.77 -7.87 15.83
C ALA A 55 20.44 -6.41 16.19
N ASN A 56 19.70 -6.22 17.28
CA ASN A 56 19.26 -4.91 17.78
C ASN A 56 18.63 -4.05 16.67
N TRP A 57 17.78 -4.69 15.86
CA TRP A 57 17.10 -4.12 14.69
C TRP A 57 18.01 -3.43 13.66
N GLY A 58 19.32 -3.68 13.70
CA GLY A 58 20.32 -3.00 12.87
C GLY A 58 20.68 -1.59 13.34
N THR A 59 20.05 -1.08 14.40
CA THR A 59 20.18 0.30 14.87
C THR A 59 20.96 0.42 16.18
N GLY A 60 21.17 -0.71 16.87
CA GLY A 60 21.76 -0.73 18.21
C GLY A 60 20.79 -0.27 19.30
N GLU A 61 19.50 -0.16 19.00
CA GLU A 61 18.47 0.04 20.01
C GLU A 61 18.44 -1.13 21.02
N ILE A 62 17.97 -0.85 22.24
CA ILE A 62 18.08 -1.79 23.37
C ILE A 62 16.73 -2.36 23.80
N ALA A 63 15.61 -1.89 23.24
CA ALA A 63 14.29 -2.39 23.60
C ALA A 63 14.07 -3.81 23.05
N ALA A 64 13.53 -4.71 23.88
CA ALA A 64 12.89 -5.92 23.39
C ALA A 64 11.45 -5.59 23.00
N HIS A 65 11.08 -5.77 21.73
CA HIS A 65 9.71 -5.55 21.29
C HIS A 65 8.80 -6.74 21.65
N THR A 66 7.60 -6.44 22.15
CA THR A 66 6.66 -7.46 22.62
C THR A 66 5.26 -7.25 22.00
N ASN A 67 4.41 -8.26 22.15
CA ASN A 67 2.97 -8.17 21.93
C ASN A 67 2.20 -8.11 23.26
N ASN A 68 2.84 -7.67 24.34
CA ASN A 68 2.18 -7.49 25.62
C ASN A 68 1.31 -6.22 25.58
N PRO A 69 0.03 -6.26 25.98
CA PRO A 69 -0.83 -5.08 26.08
C PRO A 69 -0.25 -3.90 26.87
N ALA A 70 0.70 -4.16 27.78
CA ALA A 70 1.43 -3.11 28.49
C ALA A 70 2.34 -2.27 27.57
N ASN A 71 2.87 -2.86 26.49
CA ASN A 71 3.66 -2.16 25.47
C ASN A 71 2.84 -1.72 24.27
N VAL A 72 1.75 -2.41 23.93
CA VAL A 72 0.93 -2.13 22.75
C VAL A 72 -0.53 -2.44 23.00
N SER A 73 -1.38 -1.42 23.06
CA SER A 73 -2.81 -1.62 23.29
C SER A 73 -3.65 -0.47 22.76
N LEU A 74 -4.94 -0.75 22.55
CA LEU A 74 -5.94 0.27 22.29
C LEU A 74 -6.32 0.97 23.61
N ASP A 75 -6.65 2.26 23.55
CA ASP A 75 -6.98 3.05 24.74
C ASP A 75 -8.49 3.08 25.05
N GLY A 76 -9.34 2.48 24.21
CA GLY A 76 -10.80 2.51 24.37
C GLY A 76 -11.47 3.75 23.80
N SER A 77 -10.71 4.66 23.19
CA SER A 77 -11.14 5.96 22.69
C SER A 77 -10.69 6.21 21.24
N GLY A 78 -10.47 5.14 20.48
CA GLY A 78 -10.06 5.20 19.07
C GLY A 78 -8.57 5.49 18.89
N ASN A 79 -7.69 5.06 19.80
CA ASN A 79 -6.25 5.20 19.60
C ASN A 79 -5.47 3.94 19.99
N LEU A 80 -4.43 3.66 19.21
CA LEU A 80 -3.34 2.77 19.57
C LEU A 80 -2.33 3.49 20.47
N ARG A 81 -1.80 2.78 21.46
CA ARG A 81 -0.68 3.22 22.30
C ARG A 81 0.49 2.28 22.16
N ILE A 82 1.67 2.80 21.79
CA ILE A 82 2.95 2.08 21.87
C ILE A 82 3.76 2.67 23.03
N THR A 83 3.93 1.90 24.09
CA THR A 83 4.46 2.35 25.38
C THR A 83 5.79 1.67 25.71
N PRO A 84 6.92 2.39 25.65
CA PRO A 84 8.18 1.89 26.19
C PRO A 84 8.12 1.76 27.71
N LEU A 85 8.55 0.62 28.24
CA LEU A 85 8.59 0.34 29.67
C LEU A 85 9.99 -0.10 30.08
N ARG A 86 10.35 0.20 31.33
CA ARG A 86 11.61 -0.21 31.94
C ARG A 86 11.33 -0.99 33.22
N ASP A 87 11.87 -2.19 33.32
CA ASP A 87 11.73 -3.01 34.54
C ASP A 87 12.71 -2.59 35.65
N GLY A 88 12.60 -3.22 36.82
CA GLY A 88 13.48 -2.95 37.96
C GLY A 88 14.95 -3.36 37.77
N ALA A 89 15.23 -4.23 36.80
CA ALA A 89 16.59 -4.61 36.40
C ALA A 89 17.18 -3.65 35.35
N GLY A 90 16.36 -2.75 34.82
CA GLY A 90 16.73 -1.74 33.83
C GLY A 90 16.56 -2.18 32.38
N ASN A 91 15.93 -3.33 32.12
CA ASN A 91 15.65 -3.79 30.76
C ASN A 91 14.51 -2.97 30.17
N TRP A 92 14.66 -2.59 28.91
CA TRP A 92 13.64 -1.88 28.16
C TRP A 92 12.79 -2.83 27.33
N THR A 93 11.48 -2.62 27.34
CA THR A 93 10.52 -3.24 26.43
C THR A 93 9.74 -2.17 25.70
N SER A 94 9.28 -2.48 24.50
CA SER A 94 8.40 -1.61 23.71
C SER A 94 7.61 -2.48 22.73
N ALA A 95 7.05 -1.89 21.67
CA ALA A 95 6.45 -2.65 20.57
C ALA A 95 6.84 -2.09 19.21
N ARG A 96 6.81 -3.00 18.23
CA ARG A 96 6.96 -2.76 16.81
C ARG A 96 5.92 -3.59 16.08
N ILE A 97 5.05 -2.92 15.34
CA ILE A 97 3.99 -3.56 14.56
C ILE A 97 4.12 -3.20 13.09
N GLU A 98 3.69 -4.11 12.23
CA GLU A 98 3.73 -3.94 10.78
C GLU A 98 2.40 -4.30 10.16
N THR A 99 2.07 -3.67 9.04
CA THR A 99 0.89 -4.08 8.28
C THR A 99 1.07 -5.48 7.68
N ASN A 100 0.00 -6.27 7.70
CA ASN A 100 -0.08 -7.51 6.93
C ASN A 100 -0.08 -7.22 5.42
N LYS A 101 -0.76 -6.14 5.01
CA LYS A 101 -0.68 -5.58 3.66
C LYS A 101 0.75 -5.09 3.37
N GLN A 102 1.24 -5.34 2.16
CA GLN A 102 2.64 -5.09 1.77
C GLN A 102 2.80 -4.55 0.33
N ASP A 103 1.71 -4.20 -0.31
CA ASP A 103 1.62 -3.72 -1.70
C ASP A 103 1.20 -2.24 -1.74
N PHE A 104 1.56 -1.44 -0.71
CA PHE A 104 1.38 0.01 -0.78
C PHE A 104 2.29 0.59 -1.86
N LYS A 105 1.70 1.00 -2.98
CA LYS A 105 2.42 1.50 -4.15
C LYS A 105 1.62 2.60 -4.84
N ALA A 106 2.32 3.64 -5.29
CA ALA A 106 1.72 4.66 -6.15
C ALA A 106 1.32 4.05 -7.49
N PRO A 107 0.08 4.28 -7.98
CA PRO A 107 -0.30 3.88 -9.32
C PRO A 107 0.57 4.61 -10.35
N GLU A 108 0.72 4.02 -11.54
CA GLU A 108 1.41 4.68 -12.64
C GLU A 108 0.65 5.95 -13.06
N ASN A 109 1.34 7.08 -13.26
CA ASN A 109 0.70 8.38 -13.51
C ASN A 109 -0.23 8.85 -12.38
N GLY A 110 0.00 8.39 -11.14
CA GLY A 110 -0.76 8.84 -9.98
C GLY A 110 0.10 8.95 -8.73
N VAL A 111 -0.56 9.11 -7.59
CA VAL A 111 0.05 9.41 -6.31
C VAL A 111 -0.48 8.44 -5.27
N LEU A 112 0.41 7.87 -4.46
CA LEU A 112 0.07 7.25 -3.18
C LEU A 112 0.30 8.28 -2.08
N ARG A 113 -0.63 8.39 -1.14
CA ARG A 113 -0.45 9.08 0.14
C ARG A 113 -0.57 8.06 1.26
N VAL A 114 0.40 8.06 2.16
CA VAL A 114 0.35 7.29 3.41
C VAL A 114 0.47 8.29 4.55
N GLU A 115 -0.43 8.18 5.53
CA GLU A 115 -0.60 9.20 6.56
C GLU A 115 -0.98 8.57 7.89
N SER A 116 -0.56 9.21 8.97
CA SER A 116 -0.97 8.89 10.32
C SER A 116 -1.20 10.17 11.11
N ARG A 117 -2.29 10.21 11.89
CA ARG A 117 -2.46 11.20 12.94
C ARG A 117 -1.97 10.59 14.25
N LEU A 118 -0.92 11.16 14.83
CA LEU A 118 -0.32 10.65 16.06
C LEU A 118 0.22 11.77 16.94
N GLN A 119 0.31 11.48 18.23
CA GLN A 119 1.05 12.24 19.22
C GLN A 119 2.34 11.48 19.55
N MET A 120 3.49 12.13 19.43
CA MET A 120 4.77 11.55 19.87
C MET A 120 4.78 11.40 21.41
N PRO A 121 5.63 10.51 21.98
CA PRO A 121 5.76 10.36 23.43
C PRO A 121 5.89 11.70 24.15
N ASN A 122 4.92 12.02 25.01
CA ASN A 122 4.87 13.29 25.72
C ASN A 122 5.86 13.32 26.89
N VAL A 123 7.14 13.39 26.55
CA VAL A 123 8.29 13.45 27.44
C VAL A 123 9.37 14.27 26.74
N THR A 124 10.06 15.14 27.49
CA THR A 124 11.08 16.06 26.94
C THR A 124 12.29 16.16 27.88
N GLY A 125 13.41 16.69 27.38
CA GLY A 125 14.63 16.88 28.16
C GLY A 125 15.29 15.55 28.55
N ASP A 126 15.97 15.51 29.70
CA ASP A 126 16.71 14.32 30.15
C ASP A 126 15.80 13.08 30.30
N ALA A 127 14.54 13.29 30.67
CA ALA A 127 13.53 12.25 30.78
C ALA A 127 13.22 11.56 29.44
N ALA A 128 13.49 12.21 28.31
CA ALA A 128 13.21 11.71 26.97
C ALA A 128 14.42 11.10 26.27
N LEU A 129 15.64 11.22 26.83
CA LEU A 129 16.85 10.75 26.18
C LEU A 129 16.74 9.26 25.82
N GLY A 130 16.89 8.92 24.55
CA GLY A 130 16.77 7.57 24.02
C GLY A 130 15.39 7.20 23.49
N TYR A 131 14.34 8.00 23.71
CA TYR A 131 13.08 7.76 23.01
C TYR A 131 13.25 7.95 21.50
N TRP A 132 12.76 6.99 20.71
CA TRP A 132 12.78 7.05 19.25
C TRP A 132 11.46 6.51 18.65
N PRO A 133 10.38 7.30 18.66
CA PRO A 133 9.14 6.96 17.93
C PRO A 133 9.34 7.05 16.41
N ALA A 134 8.72 6.13 15.68
CA ALA A 134 8.77 6.10 14.23
C ALA A 134 7.45 5.62 13.59
N PHE A 135 7.10 6.24 12.47
CA PHE A 135 6.07 5.84 11.51
C PHE A 135 6.68 5.87 10.12
N TRP A 136 6.78 4.71 9.48
CA TRP A 136 7.64 4.53 8.32
C TRP A 136 7.21 3.36 7.44
N MET A 137 7.86 3.22 6.30
CA MET A 137 7.55 2.19 5.31
C MET A 137 8.84 1.52 4.82
N LEU A 138 8.77 0.20 4.59
CA LEU A 138 9.89 -0.57 4.08
C LEU A 138 9.47 -1.40 2.87
N GLY A 139 10.35 -1.50 1.87
CA GLY A 139 10.07 -2.22 0.63
C GLY A 139 9.71 -3.67 0.90
N SER A 140 8.61 -4.14 0.30
CA SER A 140 8.05 -5.48 0.57
C SER A 140 9.02 -6.65 0.43
N PRO A 141 10.02 -6.62 -0.47
CA PRO A 141 11.01 -7.70 -0.57
C PRO A 141 11.96 -7.79 0.63
N TYR A 142 11.95 -6.84 1.57
CA TYR A 142 12.66 -6.99 2.84
C TYR A 142 12.09 -8.13 3.67
N ARG A 143 10.78 -8.32 3.63
CA ARG A 143 10.07 -9.31 4.42
C ARG A 143 10.47 -10.73 4.00
N GLY A 144 11.14 -11.45 4.91
CA GLY A 144 11.67 -12.80 4.67
C GLY A 144 13.10 -12.82 4.13
N ASN A 145 13.67 -11.65 3.77
CA ASN A 145 15.06 -11.51 3.33
C ASN A 145 15.94 -10.95 4.45
N TRP A 146 15.55 -9.83 5.04
CA TRP A 146 16.22 -9.12 6.16
C TRP A 146 17.60 -8.51 5.87
N TRP A 147 18.19 -8.73 4.68
CA TRP A 147 19.57 -8.36 4.34
C TRP A 147 19.71 -7.52 3.05
N ASN A 148 18.59 -7.08 2.47
CA ASN A 148 18.54 -6.27 1.25
C ASN A 148 18.21 -4.78 1.49
N TRP A 149 18.29 -4.33 2.74
CA TRP A 149 18.37 -2.91 3.08
C TRP A 149 19.78 -2.35 2.76
N PRO A 150 19.94 -1.11 2.29
CA PRO A 150 18.89 -0.11 2.02
C PRO A 150 18.35 -0.17 0.58
N GLY A 151 18.90 -1.05 -0.27
CA GLY A 151 18.61 -1.07 -1.70
C GLY A 151 17.14 -1.27 -2.09
N ILE A 152 16.32 -1.81 -1.19
CA ILE A 152 14.88 -2.01 -1.39
C ILE A 152 14.02 -0.79 -1.04
N GLY A 153 14.62 0.27 -0.51
CA GLY A 153 13.94 1.50 -0.15
C GLY A 153 13.29 1.47 1.23
N GLU A 154 13.50 2.55 1.97
CA GLU A 154 12.84 2.87 3.23
C GLU A 154 12.34 4.31 3.17
N TYR A 155 11.09 4.53 3.56
CA TYR A 155 10.49 5.86 3.65
C TYR A 155 10.10 6.14 5.09
N ASP A 156 10.91 6.92 5.79
CA ASP A 156 10.62 7.36 7.14
C ASP A 156 9.70 8.57 7.07
N ILE A 157 8.41 8.34 7.34
CA ILE A 157 7.38 9.38 7.20
C ILE A 157 7.47 10.35 8.37
N MET A 158 7.70 9.81 9.56
CA MET A 158 7.93 10.53 10.80
C MET A 158 8.92 9.72 11.64
N GLU A 159 10.04 10.36 11.96
CA GLU A 159 10.89 9.97 13.08
C GLU A 159 11.09 11.14 14.03
N ASN A 160 11.35 10.81 15.29
CA ASN A 160 11.79 11.77 16.29
C ASN A 160 12.72 11.07 17.28
N VAL A 161 13.58 11.85 17.92
CA VAL A 161 14.42 11.36 19.01
C VAL A 161 14.45 12.32 20.18
N ASN A 162 14.71 11.79 21.37
CA ASN A 162 15.03 12.56 22.57
C ASN A 162 13.95 13.59 22.98
N GLY A 163 12.69 13.37 22.57
CA GLY A 163 11.57 14.27 22.90
C GLY A 163 11.71 15.67 22.32
N LEU A 164 12.45 15.84 21.22
CA LEU A 164 12.65 17.14 20.57
C LEU A 164 11.38 17.57 19.85
N ASN A 165 11.04 18.87 19.86
CA ASN A 165 9.97 19.39 19.01
C ASN A 165 10.45 19.50 17.55
N SER A 166 10.58 18.36 16.89
CA SER A 166 10.98 18.24 15.50
C SER A 166 10.54 16.89 14.95
N VAL A 167 10.14 16.87 13.68
CA VAL A 167 9.94 15.66 12.88
C VAL A 167 11.04 15.56 11.84
N TRP A 168 11.56 14.35 11.66
CA TRP A 168 12.42 13.97 10.55
C TRP A 168 11.62 13.16 9.54
N GLY A 169 11.86 13.43 8.26
CA GLY A 169 11.40 12.61 7.14
C GLY A 169 12.61 12.25 6.31
N VAL A 170 12.82 10.96 6.07
CA VAL A 170 14.07 10.42 5.51
C VAL A 170 13.78 9.39 4.44
N LEU A 171 14.64 9.36 3.42
CA LEU A 171 14.71 8.29 2.43
C LEU A 171 16.02 7.53 2.62
N HIS A 172 15.94 6.21 2.83
CA HIS A 172 17.08 5.31 2.69
C HIS A 172 16.99 4.52 1.39
N CYS A 173 18.13 4.40 0.70
CA CYS A 173 18.22 3.73 -0.60
C CYS A 173 19.66 3.40 -1.01
N GLY A 174 19.81 2.57 -2.05
CA GLY A 174 21.11 2.27 -2.64
C GLY A 174 21.96 1.34 -1.77
N THR A 175 23.10 1.83 -1.29
CA THR A 175 24.11 1.02 -0.59
C THR A 175 24.57 1.67 0.70
N ALA A 176 24.78 0.87 1.74
CA ALA A 176 25.34 1.31 3.00
C ALA A 176 26.74 0.70 3.26
N PRO A 177 27.67 1.46 3.86
CA PRO A 177 27.60 2.89 4.17
C PRO A 177 27.82 3.77 2.91
N GLY A 178 27.40 5.03 2.98
CA GLY A 178 27.53 6.04 1.93
C GLY A 178 26.53 5.86 0.80
N GLY A 179 27.04 5.61 -0.41
CA GLY A 179 26.18 5.46 -1.59
C GLY A 179 25.42 6.74 -1.97
N PRO A 180 24.49 6.63 -2.95
CA PRO A 180 23.76 7.78 -3.47
C PRO A 180 22.81 8.42 -2.46
N CYS A 181 22.47 7.72 -1.38
CA CYS A 181 21.53 8.18 -0.35
C CYS A 181 22.22 8.55 0.97
N ASN A 182 23.57 8.63 0.99
CA ASN A 182 24.37 9.05 2.16
C ASN A 182 24.10 8.21 3.42
N GLU A 183 24.10 6.90 3.26
CA GLU A 183 23.85 5.94 4.33
C GLU A 183 24.95 5.97 5.41
N ASN A 184 24.64 5.80 6.69
CA ASN A 184 23.33 5.48 7.25
C ASN A 184 22.50 6.71 7.62
N ASN A 185 22.82 7.91 7.10
CA ASN A 185 22.04 9.11 7.41
C ASN A 185 20.77 9.24 6.56
N GLY A 186 20.78 8.69 5.34
CA GLY A 186 19.70 8.86 4.39
C GLY A 186 19.66 10.27 3.77
N ILE A 187 18.72 10.48 2.84
CA ILE A 187 18.38 11.80 2.31
C ILE A 187 17.21 12.32 3.15
N GLY A 188 17.52 13.13 4.17
CA GLY A 188 16.55 13.60 5.14
C GLY A 188 16.41 15.11 5.25
N ALA A 189 15.25 15.55 5.72
CA ALA A 189 15.04 16.89 6.23
C ALA A 189 14.25 16.85 7.54
N SER A 190 14.27 17.95 8.29
CA SER A 190 13.51 18.05 9.54
C SER A 190 12.92 19.43 9.74
N ARG A 191 11.88 19.49 10.58
CA ARG A 191 11.28 20.75 11.03
C ARG A 191 10.52 20.57 12.34
N PRO A 192 10.29 21.65 13.11
CA PRO A 192 9.30 21.66 14.18
C PRO A 192 7.88 21.37 13.69
N CYS A 193 7.07 20.75 14.54
CA CYS A 193 5.64 20.60 14.29
C CYS A 193 4.94 21.99 14.27
N PRO A 194 4.02 22.24 13.33
CA PRO A 194 3.25 23.48 13.26
C PRO A 194 2.34 23.71 14.47
N GLY A 195 2.29 24.94 14.98
CA GLY A 195 1.37 25.33 16.06
C GLY A 195 1.81 24.83 17.43
N THR A 196 1.57 23.55 17.72
CA THR A 196 1.94 22.90 18.98
C THR A 196 3.19 22.03 18.81
N SER A 197 3.85 21.67 19.91
CA SER A 197 4.98 20.73 19.83
C SER A 197 4.48 19.33 19.48
N CYS A 198 5.30 18.56 18.77
CA CYS A 198 4.97 17.19 18.38
C CYS A 198 4.59 16.26 19.55
N GLN A 199 5.10 16.57 20.75
CA GLN A 199 4.82 15.85 22.00
C GLN A 199 3.51 16.29 22.67
N SER A 200 3.10 17.54 22.48
CA SER A 200 1.99 18.13 23.25
C SER A 200 0.60 17.78 22.73
N GLY A 201 0.49 17.24 21.52
CA GLY A 201 -0.77 16.84 20.93
C GLY A 201 -0.62 16.06 19.64
N PHE A 202 -1.74 15.75 19.03
CA PHE A 202 -1.78 15.05 17.73
C PHE A 202 -1.38 15.99 16.59
N HIS A 203 -0.53 15.47 15.72
CA HIS A 203 -0.20 16.05 14.42
C HIS A 203 -0.42 15.00 13.34
N THR A 204 -0.61 15.45 12.11
CA THR A 204 -0.82 14.59 10.95
C THR A 204 0.45 14.53 10.12
N TYR A 205 1.08 13.35 10.05
CA TYR A 205 2.31 13.10 9.32
C TYR A 205 1.99 12.33 8.04
N GLY A 206 2.44 12.86 6.90
CA GLY A 206 2.07 12.32 5.60
C GLY A 206 3.27 12.16 4.68
N PHE A 207 3.22 11.15 3.84
CA PHE A 207 4.15 10.90 2.76
C PHE A 207 3.38 10.75 1.45
N GLU A 208 3.89 11.35 0.37
CA GLU A 208 3.38 11.16 -0.97
C GLU A 208 4.46 10.63 -1.92
N TRP A 209 4.15 9.52 -2.57
CA TRP A 209 4.89 9.03 -3.73
C TRP A 209 4.12 9.41 -4.99
N ASP A 210 4.60 10.43 -5.70
CA ASP A 210 4.01 10.98 -6.92
C ASP A 210 4.73 10.46 -8.17
N ARG A 211 4.00 9.63 -8.93
CA ARG A 211 4.38 9.10 -10.24
C ARG A 211 3.61 9.77 -11.38
N SER A 212 2.88 10.85 -11.11
CA SER A 212 2.12 11.63 -12.10
C SER A 212 2.95 12.73 -12.77
N THR A 213 4.15 13.01 -12.25
CA THR A 213 5.09 13.98 -12.80
C THR A 213 6.38 13.30 -13.25
N SER A 214 7.05 13.87 -14.25
CA SER A 214 8.41 13.48 -14.63
C SER A 214 9.36 14.66 -14.41
N PRO A 215 10.37 14.57 -13.53
CA PRO A 215 10.72 13.40 -12.69
C PRO A 215 9.67 13.09 -11.61
N ASN A 216 9.55 11.81 -11.23
CA ASN A 216 8.72 11.38 -10.08
C ASN A 216 9.20 12.07 -8.79
N GLN A 217 8.31 12.23 -7.81
CA GLN A 217 8.59 12.94 -6.56
C GLN A 217 8.20 12.10 -5.35
N LEU A 218 9.03 12.14 -4.31
CA LEU A 218 8.71 11.73 -2.95
C LEU A 218 8.59 12.98 -2.08
N ARG A 219 7.54 13.14 -1.29
CA ARG A 219 7.28 14.35 -0.50
C ARG A 219 6.77 14.02 0.91
N TRP A 220 7.28 14.71 1.91
CA TRP A 220 6.89 14.55 3.32
C TRP A 220 6.20 15.80 3.84
N TYR A 221 5.20 15.59 4.68
CA TYR A 221 4.30 16.60 5.20
C TYR A 221 4.11 16.42 6.70
N VAL A 222 3.97 17.54 7.42
CA VAL A 222 3.39 17.59 8.76
C VAL A 222 2.30 18.65 8.78
N ASP A 223 1.10 18.28 9.23
CA ASP A 223 -0.13 19.09 9.19
C ASP A 223 -0.39 19.74 7.83
N GLY A 224 -0.22 18.94 6.77
CA GLY A 224 -0.39 19.38 5.38
C GLY A 224 0.73 20.28 4.85
N GLN A 225 1.72 20.65 5.66
CA GLN A 225 2.84 21.48 5.24
C GLN A 225 4.01 20.60 4.79
N GLN A 226 4.33 20.66 3.49
CA GLN A 226 5.49 19.96 2.94
C GLN A 226 6.77 20.47 3.58
N PHE A 227 7.69 19.57 3.93
CA PHE A 227 8.98 19.94 4.52
C PHE A 227 10.18 19.20 3.95
N HIS A 228 9.94 18.10 3.24
CA HIS A 228 10.97 17.35 2.54
C HIS A 228 10.51 16.94 1.16
N GLN A 229 11.46 16.83 0.23
CA GLN A 229 11.23 16.35 -1.11
C GLN A 229 12.48 15.68 -1.68
N VAL A 230 12.30 14.50 -2.27
CA VAL A 230 13.32 13.83 -3.09
C VAL A 230 12.75 13.64 -4.50
N SER A 231 13.45 14.19 -5.48
CA SER A 231 13.11 14.04 -6.90
C SER A 231 13.84 12.85 -7.49
N GLN A 232 13.20 12.09 -8.37
CA GLN A 232 13.77 10.90 -9.02
C GLN A 232 15.14 11.14 -9.66
N ASN A 233 15.35 12.31 -10.26
CA ASN A 233 16.59 12.67 -10.92
C ASN A 233 17.74 13.03 -9.96
N GLN A 234 17.53 13.01 -8.64
CA GLN A 234 18.61 13.08 -7.65
C GLN A 234 19.36 11.76 -7.52
N LEU A 235 18.77 10.66 -7.99
CA LEU A 235 19.31 9.31 -7.89
C LEU A 235 19.57 8.75 -9.29
N ASP A 236 20.54 7.83 -9.39
CA ASP A 236 20.74 7.08 -10.63
C ASP A 236 19.55 6.15 -10.90
N ALA A 237 19.37 5.79 -12.18
CA ALA A 237 18.22 5.00 -12.61
C ALA A 237 18.14 3.63 -11.95
N THR A 238 19.27 3.01 -11.61
CA THR A 238 19.30 1.68 -10.98
C THR A 238 18.84 1.76 -9.53
N THR A 239 19.38 2.73 -8.77
CA THR A 239 18.96 2.97 -7.38
C THR A 239 17.47 3.28 -7.30
N TRP A 240 16.97 4.17 -8.16
CA TRP A 240 15.54 4.48 -8.21
C TRP A 240 14.70 3.26 -8.60
N HIS A 241 15.13 2.51 -9.62
CA HIS A 241 14.41 1.31 -10.07
C HIS A 241 14.31 0.26 -8.96
N ASN A 242 15.40 -0.05 -8.26
CA ASN A 242 15.43 -1.09 -7.23
C ASN A 242 14.45 -0.83 -6.10
N MET A 243 14.29 0.43 -5.66
CA MET A 243 13.35 0.80 -4.61
C MET A 243 11.92 1.04 -5.10
N THR A 244 11.66 1.11 -6.42
CA THR A 244 10.33 1.45 -6.94
C THR A 244 9.68 0.39 -7.82
N SER A 245 10.43 -0.63 -8.27
CA SER A 245 9.92 -1.64 -9.22
C SER A 245 9.16 -2.78 -8.55
N HIS A 246 9.45 -3.11 -7.29
CA HIS A 246 8.77 -4.19 -6.55
C HIS A 246 7.29 -3.89 -6.23
N ALA A 247 6.57 -4.89 -5.72
CA ALA A 247 5.11 -4.87 -5.56
C ALA A 247 4.57 -3.72 -4.68
N GLY A 248 5.32 -3.31 -3.68
CA GLY A 248 5.02 -2.12 -2.88
C GLY A 248 5.78 -2.15 -1.56
N TYR A 249 5.21 -1.48 -0.58
CA TYR A 249 5.77 -1.32 0.76
C TYR A 249 4.79 -1.84 1.81
N PHE A 250 5.30 -2.18 2.99
CA PHE A 250 4.49 -2.33 4.21
C PHE A 250 4.81 -1.18 5.17
N ILE A 251 3.85 -0.86 6.05
CA ILE A 251 3.97 0.21 7.04
C ILE A 251 4.44 -0.38 8.36
N ILE A 252 5.27 0.37 9.10
CA ILE A 252 5.74 0.03 10.45
C ILE A 252 5.44 1.19 11.41
N LEU A 253 5.02 0.83 12.62
CA LEU A 253 4.94 1.72 13.79
C LEU A 253 5.77 1.13 14.92
N ASN A 254 6.63 1.94 15.54
CA ASN A 254 7.36 1.52 16.75
C ASN A 254 7.77 2.72 17.61
N VAL A 255 8.19 2.40 18.83
CA VAL A 255 9.00 3.30 19.65
C VAL A 255 10.24 2.53 20.09
N ALA A 256 11.36 2.77 19.42
CA ALA A 256 12.66 2.24 19.82
C ALA A 256 13.17 2.96 21.07
N MET A 257 14.10 2.32 21.78
CA MET A 257 14.81 2.91 22.91
C MET A 257 16.33 2.84 22.69
N GLY A 258 16.99 3.99 22.69
CA GLY A 258 18.41 4.11 22.38
C GLY A 258 18.70 3.83 20.90
N GLY A 259 19.96 3.54 20.59
CA GLY A 259 20.42 3.27 19.23
C GLY A 259 21.07 4.48 18.55
N ALA A 260 21.51 4.27 17.32
CA ALA A 260 22.39 5.19 16.60
C ALA A 260 21.81 6.61 16.46
N PHE A 261 20.52 6.74 16.16
CA PHE A 261 19.89 8.04 15.95
C PHE A 261 19.81 8.89 17.23
N PRO A 262 19.14 8.46 18.32
CA PRO A 262 19.08 9.28 19.53
C PRO A 262 20.48 9.55 20.13
N ASN A 263 21.41 8.60 20.00
CA ASN A 263 22.80 8.78 20.44
C ASN A 263 23.54 9.83 19.59
N GLY A 264 23.38 9.78 18.26
CA GLY A 264 24.01 10.72 17.34
C GLY A 264 23.55 12.15 17.58
N VAL A 265 22.25 12.34 17.84
CA VAL A 265 21.68 13.66 18.15
C VAL A 265 22.10 14.14 19.54
N ALA A 266 22.18 13.26 20.54
CA ALA A 266 22.60 13.62 21.89
C ALA A 266 24.13 13.85 22.00
N GLY A 267 24.92 13.21 21.14
CA GLY A 267 26.39 13.19 21.21
C GLY A 267 26.96 12.21 22.24
N PHE A 268 26.11 11.38 22.87
CA PHE A 268 26.50 10.37 23.86
C PHE A 268 25.46 9.23 23.91
N GLY A 269 25.75 8.17 24.67
CA GLY A 269 24.88 7.01 24.78
C GLY A 269 23.56 7.30 25.53
N THR A 270 22.45 6.93 24.91
CA THR A 270 21.08 7.01 25.42
C THR A 270 20.39 5.64 25.27
N PRO A 271 19.36 5.31 26.09
CA PRO A 271 18.80 6.10 27.19
C PRO A 271 19.77 6.25 28.38
N THR A 272 19.46 7.17 29.28
CA THR A 272 20.23 7.40 30.51
C THR A 272 19.45 6.93 31.74
N ALA A 273 20.06 7.03 32.93
CA ALA A 273 19.34 6.76 34.18
C ALA A 273 18.20 7.76 34.45
N ALA A 274 18.23 8.94 33.81
CA ALA A 274 17.18 9.95 33.94
C ALA A 274 15.98 9.70 33.00
N THR A 275 16.13 8.82 31.99
CA THR A 275 15.06 8.51 31.03
C THR A 275 13.86 7.88 31.74
N VAL A 276 12.68 8.47 31.55
CA VAL A 276 11.44 8.07 32.23
C VAL A 276 10.61 7.18 31.32
N PRO A 277 10.29 5.92 31.70
CA PRO A 277 9.44 5.02 30.92
C PRO A 277 7.96 5.44 30.98
N GLY A 278 7.11 4.78 30.20
CA GLY A 278 5.65 4.88 30.34
C GLY A 278 4.98 6.00 29.54
N HIS A 279 5.74 6.75 28.76
CA HIS A 279 5.21 7.76 27.83
C HIS A 279 4.96 7.13 26.45
N PRO A 280 3.70 6.99 26.01
CA PRO A 280 3.39 6.30 24.77
C PRO A 280 3.46 7.22 23.55
N MET A 281 3.81 6.66 22.40
CA MET A 281 3.31 7.19 21.13
C MET A 281 1.82 6.81 21.02
N VAL A 282 0.97 7.80 20.76
CA VAL A 282 -0.49 7.59 20.65
C VAL A 282 -0.88 7.83 19.20
N VAL A 283 -1.50 6.85 18.56
CA VAL A 283 -1.83 6.87 17.14
C VAL A 283 -3.34 6.75 17.00
N ASP A 284 -3.95 7.78 16.41
CA ASP A 284 -5.40 7.85 16.15
C ASP A 284 -5.75 7.00 14.92
N TYR A 285 -5.04 7.20 13.81
CA TYR A 285 -5.22 6.35 12.64
C TYR A 285 -3.93 6.16 11.83
N VAL A 286 -3.96 5.13 10.98
CA VAL A 286 -3.08 5.03 9.80
C VAL A 286 -3.96 4.82 8.57
N ALA A 287 -3.71 5.57 7.52
CA ALA A 287 -4.45 5.46 6.27
C ALA A 287 -3.54 5.58 5.05
N ALA A 288 -3.96 4.91 3.97
CA ALA A 288 -3.35 5.01 2.67
C ALA A 288 -4.42 5.34 1.63
N TRP A 289 -4.13 6.33 0.79
CA TRP A 289 -4.99 6.74 -0.31
C TRP A 289 -4.23 6.82 -1.61
N THR A 290 -4.92 6.71 -2.74
CA THR A 290 -4.36 6.98 -4.06
C THR A 290 -5.19 7.99 -4.83
N ARG A 291 -4.53 8.82 -5.64
CA ARG A 291 -5.19 9.69 -6.64
C ARG A 291 -4.45 9.60 -7.95
N GLY A 292 -5.09 9.98 -9.05
CA GLY A 292 -4.52 9.76 -10.38
C GLY A 292 -4.31 8.27 -10.65
N GLY A 293 -3.60 7.92 -11.71
CA GLY A 293 -3.50 6.52 -12.15
C GLY A 293 -4.05 6.22 -13.54
N GLY A 294 -4.58 7.25 -14.22
CA GLY A 294 -5.19 7.16 -15.55
C GLY A 294 -5.72 8.52 -15.97
N GLY A 295 -5.66 8.83 -17.28
CA GLY A 295 -6.28 10.04 -17.84
C GLY A 295 -7.74 10.15 -17.40
N THR A 296 -8.12 11.34 -16.94
CA THR A 296 -9.50 11.77 -16.63
C THR A 296 -10.46 10.67 -16.10
N GLY A 297 -10.46 10.46 -14.77
CA GLY A 297 -11.60 9.91 -14.03
C GLY A 297 -11.30 8.69 -13.15
N ASN A 298 -11.20 8.87 -11.83
CA ASN A 298 -11.23 7.79 -10.82
C ASN A 298 -12.71 7.53 -10.43
N PRO A 299 -13.14 6.32 -9.99
CA PRO A 299 -12.49 5.50 -8.97
C PRO A 299 -12.30 4.02 -9.33
N GLY A 300 -11.08 3.50 -9.10
CA GLY A 300 -10.93 2.19 -8.47
C GLY A 300 -11.09 0.92 -9.31
N GLY A 301 -11.04 0.97 -10.64
CA GLY A 301 -10.79 -0.25 -11.39
C GLY A 301 -10.33 -0.04 -12.82
N THR A 302 -10.10 -1.17 -13.50
CA THR A 302 -9.41 -1.23 -14.78
C THR A 302 -10.07 -0.31 -15.81
N ASP A 303 -9.31 0.58 -16.44
CA ASP A 303 -9.82 1.44 -17.51
C ASP A 303 -10.37 0.58 -18.65
N ALA A 304 -11.66 0.76 -18.97
CA ALA A 304 -12.34 0.03 -20.02
C ALA A 304 -11.70 0.28 -21.40
N TYR A 305 -11.13 1.47 -21.62
CA TYR A 305 -10.56 1.87 -22.91
C TYR A 305 -9.11 1.41 -23.09
N GLY A 306 -8.45 1.03 -22.00
CA GLY A 306 -7.13 0.42 -22.00
C GLY A 306 -7.18 -1.08 -22.31
N THR A 307 -6.01 -1.66 -22.61
CA THR A 307 -5.87 -3.10 -22.77
C THR A 307 -6.05 -3.80 -21.42
N ILE A 308 -7.06 -4.68 -21.33
CA ILE A 308 -7.32 -5.53 -20.18
C ILE A 308 -6.80 -6.94 -20.49
N GLN A 309 -5.80 -7.40 -19.72
CA GLN A 309 -5.26 -8.76 -19.87
C GLN A 309 -6.31 -9.77 -19.42
N ALA A 310 -6.59 -10.77 -20.26
CA ALA A 310 -7.68 -11.71 -20.01
C ALA A 310 -7.36 -12.64 -18.83
N GLU A 311 -6.10 -12.94 -18.57
CA GLU A 311 -5.67 -13.74 -17.42
C GLU A 311 -5.74 -12.97 -16.09
N ASN A 312 -5.95 -11.66 -16.11
CA ASN A 312 -6.03 -10.82 -14.92
C ASN A 312 -7.45 -10.74 -14.33
N TYR A 313 -8.17 -11.87 -14.36
CA TYR A 313 -9.49 -12.01 -13.76
C TYR A 313 -9.40 -12.13 -12.23
N GLN A 314 -10.44 -11.69 -11.52
CA GLN A 314 -10.54 -11.87 -10.06
C GLN A 314 -11.27 -13.16 -9.69
N GLN A 315 -12.15 -13.66 -10.57
CA GLN A 315 -12.82 -14.97 -10.42
C GLN A 315 -13.04 -15.58 -11.80
N GLN A 316 -13.08 -16.92 -11.87
CA GLN A 316 -13.36 -17.66 -13.10
C GLN A 316 -14.05 -18.99 -12.81
N SER A 317 -14.62 -19.60 -13.85
CA SER A 317 -15.02 -21.01 -13.87
C SER A 317 -14.58 -21.69 -15.16
N GLY A 318 -13.91 -22.84 -15.06
CA GLY A 318 -13.54 -23.73 -16.17
C GLY A 318 -12.32 -23.30 -17.01
N LEU A 319 -11.73 -22.13 -16.73
CA LEU A 319 -10.62 -21.58 -17.50
C LEU A 319 -9.25 -22.03 -16.96
N SER A 320 -8.26 -22.05 -17.84
CA SER A 320 -6.84 -22.17 -17.51
C SER A 320 -6.04 -20.99 -18.06
N THR A 321 -4.76 -20.88 -17.68
CA THR A 321 -3.81 -19.93 -18.28
C THR A 321 -2.62 -20.65 -18.87
N GLN A 322 -2.05 -20.09 -19.93
CA GLN A 322 -0.81 -20.59 -20.56
C GLN A 322 0.03 -19.44 -21.08
N LEU A 323 1.32 -19.68 -21.37
CA LEU A 323 2.16 -18.69 -22.04
C LEU A 323 1.62 -18.37 -23.44
N THR A 324 1.54 -17.07 -23.75
CA THR A 324 1.14 -16.61 -25.09
C THR A 324 2.35 -16.42 -25.99
N THR A 325 2.19 -16.76 -27.28
CA THR A 325 3.15 -16.41 -28.33
C THR A 325 2.71 -15.17 -29.11
N ASP A 326 1.66 -14.47 -28.66
CA ASP A 326 1.26 -13.20 -29.27
C ASP A 326 2.32 -12.11 -29.05
N SER A 327 2.22 -11.03 -29.82
CA SER A 327 3.05 -9.85 -29.61
C SER A 327 2.85 -9.30 -28.19
N GLY A 328 3.93 -9.11 -27.45
CA GLY A 328 3.91 -8.64 -26.06
C GLY A 328 4.23 -9.72 -25.02
N GLY A 329 4.16 -11.00 -25.39
CA GLY A 329 4.39 -12.11 -24.45
C GLY A 329 3.39 -12.12 -23.29
N GLY A 330 3.74 -12.78 -22.18
CA GLY A 330 2.86 -12.91 -21.01
C GLY A 330 2.08 -14.22 -21.00
N GLN A 331 0.86 -14.20 -20.45
CA GLN A 331 -0.04 -15.34 -20.44
C GLN A 331 -1.29 -15.03 -21.27
N ASN A 332 -2.14 -16.03 -21.48
CA ASN A 332 -3.48 -15.87 -22.03
C ASN A 332 -4.45 -16.81 -21.30
N VAL A 333 -5.74 -16.50 -21.32
CA VAL A 333 -6.81 -17.44 -20.97
C VAL A 333 -6.87 -18.54 -22.02
N ALA A 334 -6.90 -19.78 -21.58
CA ALA A 334 -6.94 -20.96 -22.42
C ALA A 334 -8.05 -21.93 -22.00
N THR A 335 -8.27 -22.94 -22.84
CA THR A 335 -9.23 -24.04 -22.65
C THR A 335 -10.66 -23.57 -22.40
N ALA A 336 -11.07 -22.44 -23.00
CA ALA A 336 -12.41 -21.91 -22.80
C ALA A 336 -13.43 -22.73 -23.61
N ALA A 337 -14.38 -23.33 -22.91
CA ALA A 337 -15.46 -24.16 -23.43
C ALA A 337 -16.83 -23.58 -23.08
N ASN A 338 -17.89 -24.28 -23.49
CA ASN A 338 -19.26 -23.84 -23.21
C ASN A 338 -19.57 -23.84 -21.70
N GLY A 339 -19.96 -22.69 -21.17
CA GLY A 339 -20.34 -22.49 -19.77
C GLY A 339 -19.27 -21.81 -18.93
N ASP A 340 -18.06 -21.64 -19.47
CA ASP A 340 -16.95 -21.02 -18.76
C ASP A 340 -17.09 -19.50 -18.72
N TRP A 341 -16.42 -18.87 -17.76
CA TRP A 341 -16.43 -17.42 -17.61
C TRP A 341 -15.26 -16.88 -16.78
N ALA A 342 -14.97 -15.60 -16.96
CA ALA A 342 -14.03 -14.80 -16.17
C ALA A 342 -14.66 -13.48 -15.74
N ARG A 343 -14.44 -13.04 -14.49
CA ARG A 343 -14.90 -11.77 -13.91
C ARG A 343 -13.74 -10.81 -13.70
N TYR A 344 -13.96 -9.55 -14.08
CA TYR A 344 -13.06 -8.42 -13.92
C TYR A 344 -13.77 -7.35 -13.10
N ASN A 345 -13.23 -7.05 -11.92
CA ASN A 345 -13.90 -6.19 -10.96
C ASN A 345 -13.73 -4.70 -11.31
N GLY A 346 -14.81 -3.94 -11.21
CA GLY A 346 -14.78 -2.48 -11.25
C GLY A 346 -14.20 -1.87 -12.53
N VAL A 347 -14.41 -2.47 -13.69
CA VAL A 347 -13.98 -1.90 -14.97
C VAL A 347 -14.66 -0.55 -15.19
N ASN A 348 -13.86 0.49 -15.40
CA ASN A 348 -14.32 1.88 -15.44
C ASN A 348 -14.47 2.36 -16.90
N PHE A 349 -15.72 2.55 -17.31
CA PHE A 349 -16.12 3.12 -18.60
C PHE A 349 -16.23 4.65 -18.57
N GLY A 350 -16.11 5.28 -17.40
CA GLY A 350 -16.18 6.74 -17.26
C GLY A 350 -17.49 7.35 -17.77
N SER A 351 -17.45 8.62 -18.19
CA SER A 351 -18.62 9.31 -18.74
C SER A 351 -18.73 9.21 -20.27
N GLN A 352 -17.67 8.77 -20.95
CA GLN A 352 -17.69 8.48 -22.37
C GLN A 352 -18.50 7.19 -22.56
N THR A 353 -19.44 7.15 -23.49
CA THR A 353 -20.20 5.90 -23.72
C THR A 353 -19.36 4.95 -24.55
N ALA A 354 -19.09 3.74 -24.07
CA ALA A 354 -18.52 2.68 -24.88
C ALA A 354 -19.62 1.97 -25.69
N THR A 355 -19.44 1.84 -27.00
CA THR A 355 -20.34 1.09 -27.90
C THR A 355 -19.63 -0.05 -28.66
N GLN A 356 -18.32 -0.18 -28.47
CA GLN A 356 -17.48 -1.20 -29.08
C GLN A 356 -16.78 -2.04 -28.01
N PHE A 357 -16.66 -3.34 -28.28
CA PHE A 357 -15.83 -4.30 -27.56
C PHE A 357 -14.91 -4.98 -28.57
N LYS A 358 -13.65 -5.21 -28.21
CA LYS A 358 -12.74 -6.03 -29.03
C LYS A 358 -11.92 -6.95 -28.14
N ALA A 359 -11.65 -8.15 -28.63
CA ALA A 359 -10.75 -9.08 -27.96
C ALA A 359 -9.74 -9.67 -28.92
N ARG A 360 -8.54 -9.93 -28.40
CA ARG A 360 -7.46 -10.62 -29.07
C ARG A 360 -7.55 -12.10 -28.76
N VAL A 361 -7.94 -12.89 -29.75
CA VAL A 361 -8.31 -14.29 -29.58
C VAL A 361 -7.57 -15.20 -30.55
N ALA A 362 -7.36 -16.44 -30.15
CA ALA A 362 -6.84 -17.51 -30.99
C ALA A 362 -7.71 -18.77 -30.81
N SER A 363 -7.87 -19.54 -31.87
CA SER A 363 -8.66 -20.77 -31.86
C SER A 363 -8.05 -21.81 -32.78
N GLY A 364 -7.72 -22.97 -32.20
CA GLY A 364 -7.34 -24.17 -32.93
C GLY A 364 -8.50 -25.17 -33.05
N ALA A 365 -9.74 -24.72 -32.85
CA ALA A 365 -10.91 -25.59 -32.82
C ALA A 365 -11.11 -26.37 -34.14
N ALA A 366 -11.58 -27.61 -34.06
CA ALA A 366 -11.82 -28.44 -35.24
C ALA A 366 -12.90 -27.83 -36.16
N ALA A 367 -12.94 -28.27 -37.42
CA ALA A 367 -13.97 -27.83 -38.36
C ALA A 367 -15.37 -28.13 -37.80
N GLY A 368 -16.26 -27.14 -37.85
CA GLY A 368 -17.61 -27.22 -37.27
C GLY A 368 -17.72 -26.81 -35.80
N VAL A 369 -16.60 -26.60 -35.09
CA VAL A 369 -16.59 -26.06 -33.72
C VAL A 369 -16.48 -24.53 -33.76
N SER A 370 -17.41 -23.86 -33.09
CA SER A 370 -17.42 -22.41 -32.93
C SER A 370 -18.18 -22.04 -31.65
N GLY A 371 -18.04 -20.80 -31.21
CA GLY A 371 -18.76 -20.28 -30.06
C GLY A 371 -18.79 -18.77 -30.01
N LEU A 372 -19.47 -18.24 -28.99
CA LEU A 372 -19.59 -16.82 -28.70
C LEU A 372 -18.69 -16.47 -27.53
N VAL A 373 -17.98 -15.34 -27.67
CA VAL A 373 -17.41 -14.60 -26.55
C VAL A 373 -18.39 -13.47 -26.25
N GLU A 374 -19.05 -13.56 -25.11
CA GLU A 374 -20.09 -12.62 -24.67
C GLU A 374 -19.57 -11.73 -23.54
N VAL A 375 -19.97 -10.45 -23.55
CA VAL A 375 -19.72 -9.52 -22.44
C VAL A 375 -20.99 -9.34 -21.64
N ARG A 376 -20.92 -9.47 -20.31
CA ARG A 376 -22.00 -9.17 -19.36
C ARG A 376 -21.50 -8.20 -18.30
N LEU A 377 -22.41 -7.43 -17.71
CA LEU A 377 -22.09 -6.47 -16.64
C LEU A 377 -22.78 -6.87 -15.33
N ASP A 378 -22.07 -6.67 -14.22
CA ASP A 378 -22.48 -6.76 -12.81
C ASP A 378 -22.94 -8.14 -12.31
N SER A 379 -23.47 -9.00 -13.17
CA SER A 379 -23.84 -10.38 -12.85
C SER A 379 -23.82 -11.28 -14.09
N LEU A 380 -23.39 -12.53 -13.91
CA LEU A 380 -23.49 -13.59 -14.93
C LEU A 380 -24.93 -13.90 -15.35
N SER A 381 -25.91 -13.62 -14.48
CA SER A 381 -27.32 -13.82 -14.79
C SER A 381 -27.91 -12.73 -15.70
N ASN A 382 -27.23 -11.59 -15.85
CA ASN A 382 -27.69 -10.49 -16.70
C ASN A 382 -27.51 -10.85 -18.18
N PRO A 383 -28.40 -10.39 -19.09
CA PRO A 383 -28.22 -10.57 -20.53
C PRO A 383 -26.85 -10.03 -21.02
N PRO A 384 -26.25 -10.62 -22.07
CA PRO A 384 -25.07 -10.03 -22.70
C PRO A 384 -25.36 -8.64 -23.24
N ILE A 385 -24.41 -7.72 -23.06
CA ILE A 385 -24.43 -6.40 -23.66
C ILE A 385 -23.90 -6.43 -25.11
N GLY A 386 -23.18 -7.49 -25.48
CA GLY A 386 -22.79 -7.79 -26.85
C GLY A 386 -21.89 -9.02 -26.92
N SER A 387 -21.56 -9.43 -28.15
CA SER A 387 -20.79 -10.65 -28.40
C SER A 387 -20.23 -10.69 -29.82
N PHE A 388 -19.19 -11.50 -30.03
CA PHE A 388 -18.80 -11.94 -31.36
C PHE A 388 -18.69 -13.48 -31.41
N SER A 389 -18.87 -14.04 -32.60
CA SER A 389 -18.61 -15.45 -32.87
C SER A 389 -17.15 -15.66 -33.26
N VAL A 390 -16.56 -16.75 -32.77
CA VAL A 390 -15.22 -17.20 -33.14
C VAL A 390 -15.23 -18.68 -33.50
N ALA A 391 -14.52 -19.00 -34.56
CA ALA A 391 -14.19 -20.35 -35.01
C ALA A 391 -12.66 -20.43 -35.19
N ASN A 392 -12.17 -21.49 -35.82
CA ASN A 392 -10.74 -21.69 -36.05
C ASN A 392 -10.06 -20.45 -36.68
N THR A 393 -9.03 -19.93 -36.01
CA THR A 393 -8.25 -18.76 -36.48
C THR A 393 -6.96 -19.14 -37.19
N GLY A 394 -6.62 -20.43 -37.21
CA GLY A 394 -5.37 -21.00 -37.74
C GLY A 394 -4.55 -21.76 -36.69
N GLY A 395 -5.01 -21.85 -35.44
CA GLY A 395 -4.32 -22.54 -34.34
C GLY A 395 -4.50 -21.86 -32.98
N TRP A 396 -4.19 -22.56 -31.89
CA TRP A 396 -4.37 -22.10 -30.50
C TRP A 396 -3.50 -20.90 -30.08
N GLN A 397 -2.58 -20.50 -30.93
CA GLN A 397 -1.69 -19.34 -30.77
C GLN A 397 -1.67 -18.48 -32.05
N SER A 398 -2.67 -18.66 -32.93
CA SER A 398 -2.85 -17.85 -34.15
C SER A 398 -3.81 -16.69 -33.87
N TRP A 399 -3.26 -15.58 -33.43
CA TRP A 399 -4.00 -14.49 -32.80
C TRP A 399 -4.65 -13.52 -33.81
N ARG A 400 -5.93 -13.21 -33.59
CA ARG A 400 -6.73 -12.21 -34.33
C ARG A 400 -7.43 -11.28 -33.36
N THR A 401 -7.62 -10.02 -33.75
CA THR A 401 -8.43 -9.07 -32.97
C THR A 401 -9.82 -9.01 -33.59
N ILE A 402 -10.85 -9.41 -32.83
CA ILE A 402 -12.23 -9.47 -33.31
C ILE A 402 -13.05 -8.40 -32.58
N PRO A 403 -13.69 -7.46 -33.29
CA PRO A 403 -14.60 -6.48 -32.70
C PRO A 403 -16.04 -7.00 -32.60
N ALA A 404 -16.82 -6.40 -31.70
CA ALA A 404 -18.26 -6.54 -31.55
C ALA A 404 -18.89 -5.20 -31.16
N ASN A 405 -20.12 -4.97 -31.61
CA ASN A 405 -20.94 -3.89 -31.07
C ASN A 405 -21.51 -4.31 -29.71
N ILE A 406 -21.60 -3.36 -28.79
CA ILE A 406 -22.25 -3.53 -27.48
C ILE A 406 -23.33 -2.47 -27.26
N SER A 407 -24.30 -2.76 -26.40
CA SER A 407 -25.17 -1.71 -25.84
C SER A 407 -24.31 -0.68 -25.10
N GLY A 408 -24.66 0.61 -25.20
CA GLY A 408 -23.88 1.70 -24.60
C GLY A 408 -23.64 1.53 -23.10
N VAL A 409 -22.37 1.66 -22.68
CA VAL A 409 -21.95 1.52 -21.27
C VAL A 409 -21.21 2.78 -20.82
N THR A 410 -21.50 3.23 -19.60
CA THR A 410 -20.82 4.32 -18.88
C THR A 410 -20.75 3.94 -17.40
N GLY A 411 -19.87 4.56 -16.63
CA GLY A 411 -19.72 4.30 -15.20
C GLY A 411 -18.81 3.12 -14.93
N THR A 412 -18.91 2.55 -13.74
CA THR A 412 -18.03 1.45 -13.29
C THR A 412 -18.85 0.19 -13.10
N HIS A 413 -18.40 -0.93 -13.68
CA HIS A 413 -19.11 -2.20 -13.67
C HIS A 413 -18.17 -3.37 -13.41
N ASP A 414 -18.68 -4.44 -12.81
CA ASP A 414 -17.99 -5.73 -12.92
C ASP A 414 -18.22 -6.30 -14.32
N VAL A 415 -17.16 -6.54 -15.07
CA VAL A 415 -17.25 -7.11 -16.42
C VAL A 415 -17.08 -8.62 -16.35
N TYR A 416 -17.91 -9.34 -17.10
CA TYR A 416 -17.77 -10.77 -17.29
C TYR A 416 -17.54 -11.08 -18.76
N LEU A 417 -16.51 -11.87 -19.05
CA LEU A 417 -16.43 -12.62 -20.29
C LEU A 417 -17.05 -13.99 -20.05
N SER A 418 -18.05 -14.36 -20.85
CA SER A 418 -18.69 -15.67 -20.79
C SER A 418 -18.64 -16.36 -22.15
N PHE A 419 -18.44 -17.68 -22.12
CA PHE A 419 -18.17 -18.49 -23.31
C PHE A 419 -19.36 -19.43 -23.57
N ARG A 420 -19.97 -19.31 -24.76
CA ARG A 420 -21.09 -20.16 -25.17
C ARG A 420 -20.80 -20.91 -26.45
N SER A 421 -21.10 -22.20 -26.48
CA SER A 421 -21.05 -23.00 -27.70
C SER A 421 -22.16 -24.04 -27.69
N GLY A 422 -22.58 -24.48 -28.88
CA GLY A 422 -23.47 -25.63 -29.03
C GLY A 422 -22.79 -26.98 -28.75
N GLN A 423 -21.49 -26.98 -28.42
CA GLN A 423 -20.66 -28.16 -28.23
C GLN A 423 -19.82 -28.06 -26.95
N PRO A 424 -19.40 -29.18 -26.35
CA PRO A 424 -18.63 -29.17 -25.09
C PRO A 424 -17.12 -28.92 -25.27
N SER A 425 -16.61 -28.90 -26.51
CA SER A 425 -15.18 -28.72 -26.78
C SER A 425 -14.72 -27.27 -26.55
N ASP A 426 -13.49 -27.11 -26.08
CA ASP A 426 -12.78 -25.84 -26.06
C ASP A 426 -12.79 -25.21 -27.46
N PHE A 427 -13.03 -23.91 -27.53
CA PHE A 427 -13.16 -23.23 -28.82
C PHE A 427 -12.38 -21.92 -28.92
N VAL A 428 -11.87 -21.35 -27.83
CA VAL A 428 -11.15 -20.06 -27.88
C VAL A 428 -10.13 -19.89 -26.75
N ASN A 429 -9.03 -19.22 -27.08
CA ASN A 429 -8.10 -18.59 -26.16
C ASN A 429 -8.23 -17.07 -26.27
N VAL A 430 -8.10 -16.35 -25.15
CA VAL A 430 -8.19 -14.88 -25.11
C VAL A 430 -6.93 -14.32 -24.47
N ASN A 431 -6.23 -13.43 -25.18
CA ASN A 431 -5.03 -12.76 -24.68
C ASN A 431 -5.42 -11.50 -23.90
N TRP A 432 -6.12 -10.59 -24.57
CA TRP A 432 -6.60 -9.35 -23.96
C TRP A 432 -7.89 -8.87 -24.60
N PHE A 433 -8.56 -7.93 -23.95
CA PHE A 433 -9.72 -7.23 -24.50
C PHE A 433 -9.70 -5.74 -24.14
N SER A 434 -10.50 -4.94 -24.85
CA SER A 434 -10.75 -3.55 -24.47
C SER A 434 -12.08 -3.08 -25.04
N PHE A 435 -12.53 -1.92 -24.58
CA PHE A 435 -13.71 -1.23 -25.04
C PHE A 435 -13.32 0.04 -25.80
N ALA A 436 -14.26 0.56 -26.59
CA ALA A 436 -14.10 1.83 -27.29
C ALA A 436 -15.46 2.54 -27.42
N PRO A 437 -15.46 3.87 -27.60
CA PRO A 437 -16.67 4.65 -27.86
C PRO A 437 -17.48 4.14 -29.04
#